data_AF-A0A6G0VIN1-F1
#
_entry.id   AF-A0A6G0VIN1-F1
#
_cell.length_a   1.000
_cell.length_b   1.000
_cell.length_c   1.000
_cell.angle_alpha   90.00
_cell.angle_beta   90.00
_cell.angle_gamma   90.00
#
_symmetry.space_group_name_H-M   'P 1'
#
loop_
_entity.id
_entity.type
_entity.pdbx_description
1 polymer ?
#
loop_
_entity_poly.entity_id
_entity_poly.type
_entity_poly.pdbx_seq_one_letter_code
_entity_poly.pdbx_strand_id
1 'polypeptide(L)'
;MKFEHWERTRKHPFAINADFDDISNNNTSIIHNHDIMSYCYYVKPSDDIPQELLEKYDIQTDPVIFRGDQSFDKGDVAKKFMEEIIKVSIKIENMLKVNVPLTRSAEDNIKHRSIVDLGTYPLCKSKFNNNNNLPARDHDHLTGYLPIFFHNLSGYDSHFIITQLGVDSKTINVIPNTEEEFISFTKYVSNNFQIRFVDTYRFMATSLEKLVNNISKGGTSKFKETRKIFNNTDLELVTRKGV
;
A
#
# COMPACT_ATOMS: atom_id res chain seq x y z
N MET A 1 -17.70 -14.16 -9.98
CA MET A 1 -16.22 -14.15 -10.12
C MET A 1 -15.66 -15.26 -9.25
N LYS A 2 -14.88 -16.18 -9.83
CA LYS A 2 -14.13 -17.21 -9.10
C LYS A 2 -12.66 -16.81 -9.25
N PHE A 3 -11.97 -16.53 -8.15
CA PHE A 3 -10.56 -16.14 -8.20
C PHE A 3 -9.72 -17.40 -8.46
N GLU A 4 -9.14 -17.52 -9.65
CA GLU A 4 -8.39 -18.71 -10.07
C GLU A 4 -6.93 -18.73 -9.56
N HIS A 5 -6.45 -17.62 -8.99
CA HIS A 5 -5.06 -17.44 -8.53
C HIS A 5 -5.01 -17.05 -7.05
N TRP A 6 -5.56 -17.90 -6.17
CA TRP A 6 -5.54 -17.69 -4.73
C TRP A 6 -4.11 -17.59 -4.17
N GLU A 7 -3.11 -18.18 -4.83
CA GLU A 7 -1.72 -18.04 -4.42
C GLU A 7 -1.20 -16.60 -4.49
N ARG A 8 -1.92 -15.71 -5.21
CA ARG A 8 -1.64 -14.27 -5.30
C ARG A 8 -2.45 -13.43 -4.30
N THR A 9 -3.33 -14.02 -3.49
CA THR A 9 -4.04 -13.30 -2.40
C THR A 9 -3.20 -13.15 -1.13
N ARG A 10 -1.89 -13.29 -1.27
CA ARG A 10 -0.91 -13.18 -0.20
C ARG A 10 -1.05 -11.81 0.49
N LYS A 11 -1.25 -11.83 1.81
CA LYS A 11 -1.46 -10.61 2.61
C LYS A 11 -0.13 -9.94 2.90
N HIS A 12 0.06 -8.71 2.42
CA HIS A 12 1.16 -7.89 2.92
C HIS A 12 0.89 -7.53 4.39
N PRO A 13 1.91 -7.56 5.27
CA PRO A 13 1.73 -7.20 6.68
C PRO A 13 1.23 -5.76 6.85
N PHE A 14 1.62 -4.89 5.91
CA PHE A 14 1.21 -3.51 5.81
C PHE A 14 0.92 -3.14 4.36
N ALA A 15 -0.01 -2.22 4.17
CA ALA A 15 -0.20 -1.49 2.93
C ALA A 15 -0.45 -0.02 3.25
N ILE A 16 -0.04 0.88 2.37
CA ILE A 16 -0.41 2.30 2.45
C ILE A 16 -1.39 2.58 1.31
N ASN A 17 -2.51 3.23 1.60
CA ASN A 17 -3.37 3.83 0.57
C ASN A 17 -3.11 5.33 0.59
N ALA A 18 -2.90 5.95 -0.56
CA ALA A 18 -2.59 7.36 -0.65
C ALA A 18 -3.30 8.00 -1.85
N ASP A 19 -3.49 9.31 -1.75
CA ASP A 19 -4.10 10.13 -2.80
C ASP A 19 -3.55 11.56 -2.72
N PHE A 20 -3.54 12.25 -3.86
CA PHE A 20 -3.16 13.67 -3.95
C PHE A 20 -4.34 14.50 -4.42
N ASP A 21 -4.40 15.73 -3.93
CA ASP A 21 -5.23 16.76 -4.55
C ASP A 21 -4.33 17.77 -5.25
N ASP A 22 -4.75 18.20 -6.45
CA ASP A 22 -4.09 19.21 -7.25
C ASP A 22 -5.01 20.44 -7.47
N ILE A 23 -4.39 21.58 -7.76
CA ILE A 23 -5.10 22.74 -8.32
C ILE A 23 -4.78 22.82 -9.81
N SER A 24 -5.83 22.92 -10.62
CA SER A 24 -5.71 23.31 -12.02
C SER A 24 -5.91 24.82 -12.17
N ASN A 25 -4.91 25.51 -12.73
CA ASN A 25 -5.04 26.91 -13.12
C ASN A 25 -5.72 27.00 -14.49
N ASN A 26 -6.96 27.51 -14.53
CA ASN A 26 -7.84 27.59 -15.71
C ASN A 26 -7.43 28.63 -16.79
N ASN A 27 -6.13 28.86 -17.03
CA ASN A 27 -5.71 29.75 -18.11
C ASN A 27 -5.56 28.98 -19.44
N THR A 28 -6.56 29.16 -20.30
CA THR A 28 -6.86 28.45 -21.56
C THR A 28 -5.85 28.63 -22.71
N SER A 29 -4.56 28.81 -22.44
CA SER A 29 -3.53 28.91 -23.49
C SER A 29 -2.19 28.24 -23.16
N ILE A 30 -2.07 27.58 -22.01
CA ILE A 30 -0.86 26.84 -21.63
C ILE A 30 -1.29 25.48 -21.06
N ILE A 31 -0.69 24.42 -21.61
CA ILE A 31 -0.93 23.02 -21.30
C ILE A 31 -0.72 22.79 -19.79
N HIS A 32 -1.77 22.35 -19.09
CA HIS A 32 -1.78 21.66 -17.79
C HIS A 32 -0.57 21.89 -16.87
N ASN A 33 -0.49 23.04 -16.20
CA ASN A 33 0.46 23.24 -15.11
C ASN A 33 -0.24 22.87 -13.79
N HIS A 34 -0.40 21.56 -13.57
CA HIS A 34 -0.94 21.02 -12.32
C HIS A 34 0.18 20.95 -11.28
N ASP A 35 -0.15 21.24 -10.03
CA ASP A 35 0.77 21.10 -8.90
C ASP A 35 0.01 20.56 -7.70
N ILE A 36 0.68 19.72 -6.92
CA ILE A 36 0.05 19.05 -5.78
C ILE A 36 -0.09 20.06 -4.64
N MET A 37 -1.32 20.24 -4.16
CA MET A 37 -1.60 21.12 -3.04
C MET A 37 -1.69 20.36 -1.72
N SER A 38 -2.14 19.11 -1.76
CA SER A 38 -2.31 18.29 -0.58
C SER A 38 -2.16 16.81 -0.87
N TYR A 39 -1.90 16.06 0.19
CA TYR A 39 -1.93 14.61 0.15
C TYR A 39 -2.66 14.04 1.35
N CYS A 40 -3.20 12.85 1.17
CA CYS A 40 -3.67 11.98 2.24
C CYS A 40 -3.01 10.61 2.12
N TYR A 41 -2.68 9.99 3.25
CA TYR A 41 -2.37 8.56 3.27
C TYR A 41 -2.92 7.86 4.51
N TYR A 42 -3.18 6.57 4.38
CA TYR A 42 -3.70 5.69 5.41
C TYR A 42 -2.89 4.39 5.45
N VAL A 43 -2.24 4.13 6.60
CA VAL A 43 -1.50 2.90 6.83
C VAL A 43 -2.46 1.82 7.31
N LYS A 44 -2.62 0.76 6.51
CA LYS A 44 -3.44 -0.42 6.82
C LYS A 44 -2.53 -1.57 7.28
N PRO A 45 -2.40 -1.84 8.58
CA PRO A 45 -1.83 -3.09 9.06
C PRO A 45 -2.77 -4.25 8.77
N SER A 46 -2.21 -5.44 8.63
CA SER A 46 -2.98 -6.69 8.66
C SER A 46 -3.55 -6.92 10.07
N ASP A 47 -4.72 -7.58 10.14
CA ASP A 47 -5.48 -7.74 11.38
C ASP A 47 -4.75 -8.61 12.44
N ASP A 48 -3.69 -9.32 12.05
CA ASP A 48 -2.83 -10.14 12.91
C ASP A 48 -1.64 -9.39 13.53
N ILE A 49 -1.42 -8.12 13.15
CA ILE A 49 -0.39 -7.29 13.78
C ILE A 49 -0.86 -6.84 15.17
N PRO A 50 -0.13 -7.17 16.26
CA PRO A 50 -0.48 -6.74 17.61
C PRO A 50 -0.46 -5.20 17.75
N GLN A 51 -1.50 -4.66 18.37
CA GLN A 51 -1.61 -3.21 18.65
C GLN A 51 -0.43 -2.67 19.45
N GLU A 52 0.08 -3.44 20.42
CA GLU A 52 1.24 -3.08 21.24
C GLU A 52 2.50 -2.83 20.39
N LEU A 53 2.67 -3.54 19.26
CA LEU A 53 3.79 -3.31 18.36
C LEU A 53 3.61 -2.03 17.54
N LEU A 54 2.38 -1.72 17.11
CA LEU A 54 2.09 -0.47 16.42
C LEU A 54 2.39 0.73 17.32
N GLU A 55 1.97 0.68 18.58
CA GLU A 55 2.22 1.72 19.59
C GLU A 55 3.72 1.84 19.90
N LYS A 56 4.41 0.72 20.12
CA LYS A 56 5.85 0.70 20.42
C LYS A 56 6.71 1.34 19.32
N TYR A 57 6.32 1.19 18.07
CA TYR A 57 7.05 1.73 16.92
C TYR A 57 6.46 3.04 16.39
N ASP A 58 5.46 3.61 17.08
CA ASP A 58 4.79 4.86 16.71
C ASP A 58 4.28 4.82 15.25
N ILE A 59 3.62 3.72 14.88
CA ILE A 59 3.00 3.53 13.57
C ILE A 59 1.55 3.98 13.69
N GLN A 60 1.27 5.19 13.20
CA GLN A 60 -0.08 5.74 13.15
C GLN A 60 -0.91 5.01 12.10
N THR A 61 -2.13 4.63 12.48
CA THR A 61 -3.10 3.98 11.59
C THR A 61 -4.30 4.87 11.30
N ASP A 62 -4.36 6.09 11.82
CA ASP A 62 -5.36 7.08 11.42
C ASP A 62 -4.94 7.75 10.09
N PRO A 63 -5.90 8.24 9.29
CA PRO A 63 -5.56 8.97 8.06
C PRO A 63 -4.71 10.21 8.36
N VAL A 64 -3.59 10.33 7.65
CA VAL A 64 -2.71 11.49 7.69
C VAL A 64 -3.05 12.39 6.52
N ILE A 65 -3.39 13.64 6.80
CA ILE A 65 -3.71 14.65 5.80
C ILE A 65 -2.72 15.79 5.94
N PHE A 66 -2.14 16.23 4.83
CA PHE A 66 -1.27 17.39 4.77
C PHE A 66 -1.73 18.33 3.66
N ARG A 67 -1.83 19.63 3.96
CA ARG A 67 -2.09 20.69 2.99
C ARG A 67 -0.92 21.66 3.00
N GLY A 68 -0.33 21.89 1.82
CA GLY A 68 0.67 22.93 1.63
C GLY A 68 0.06 24.31 1.85
N ASP A 69 0.90 25.26 2.26
CA ASP A 69 0.55 26.68 2.33
C ASP A 69 1.37 27.48 1.30
N GLN A 70 1.27 28.81 1.36
CA GLN A 70 1.95 29.70 0.43
C GLN A 70 3.48 29.64 0.49
N SER A 71 4.07 28.94 1.47
CA SER A 71 5.52 28.75 1.58
C SER A 71 6.05 27.56 0.78
N PHE A 72 5.17 26.72 0.22
CA PHE A 72 5.56 25.56 -0.58
C PHE A 72 5.71 25.94 -2.05
N ASP A 73 6.88 25.68 -2.61
CA ASP A 73 7.13 25.82 -4.04
C ASP A 73 6.71 24.55 -4.80
N LYS A 74 6.79 24.62 -6.14
CA LYS A 74 6.39 23.53 -7.03
C LYS A 74 7.12 22.23 -6.70
N GLY A 75 6.36 21.18 -6.40
CA GLY A 75 6.87 19.86 -6.04
C GLY A 75 7.26 19.68 -4.56
N ASP A 76 7.27 20.72 -3.72
CA ASP A 76 7.63 20.60 -2.31
C ASP A 76 6.64 19.73 -1.53
N VAL A 77 5.34 19.78 -1.88
CA VAL A 77 4.32 18.93 -1.27
C VAL A 77 4.58 17.45 -1.58
N ALA A 78 4.93 17.14 -2.84
CA ALA A 78 5.31 15.78 -3.26
C ALA A 78 6.59 15.31 -2.57
N LYS A 79 7.58 16.20 -2.43
CA LYS A 79 8.82 15.93 -1.71
C LYS A 79 8.54 15.58 -0.25
N LYS A 80 7.73 16.42 0.42
CA LYS A 80 7.33 16.19 1.81
C LYS A 80 6.57 14.87 1.96
N PHE A 81 5.66 14.55 1.03
CA PHE A 81 4.99 13.25 1.02
C PHE A 81 6.00 12.10 1.00
N MET A 82 6.98 12.15 0.08
CA MET A 82 8.00 11.10 -0.02
C MET A 82 8.85 10.98 1.26
N GLU A 83 9.22 12.10 1.88
CA GLU A 83 9.94 12.10 3.16
C GLU A 83 9.13 11.41 4.26
N GLU A 84 7.83 11.69 4.38
CA GLU A 84 6.94 11.06 5.37
C GLU A 84 6.75 9.55 5.09
N ILE A 85 6.52 9.17 3.84
CA ILE A 85 6.42 7.77 3.43
C ILE A 85 7.69 6.99 3.78
N ILE A 86 8.87 7.57 3.54
CA ILE A 86 10.15 6.95 3.90
C ILE A 86 10.27 6.78 5.41
N LYS A 87 9.90 7.79 6.22
CA LYS A 87 9.91 7.70 7.69
C LYS A 87 9.00 6.57 8.20
N VAL A 88 7.76 6.51 7.70
CA VAL A 88 6.80 5.44 8.03
C VAL A 88 7.34 4.07 7.62
N SER A 89 7.96 3.98 6.45
CA SER A 89 8.53 2.72 5.92
C SER A 89 9.67 2.20 6.79
N ILE A 90 10.53 3.08 7.30
CA ILE A 90 11.61 2.71 8.23
C ILE A 90 11.03 2.20 9.56
N LYS A 91 9.98 2.84 10.08
CA LYS A 91 9.28 2.37 11.30
C LYS A 91 8.71 0.97 11.10
N ILE A 92 8.02 0.74 9.98
CA ILE A 92 7.48 -0.58 9.61
C ILE A 92 8.60 -1.61 9.47
N GLU A 93 9.68 -1.29 8.76
CA GLU A 93 10.82 -2.20 8.60
C GLU A 93 11.41 -2.64 9.95
N ASN A 94 11.58 -1.70 10.87
CA ASN A 94 12.12 -1.98 12.20
C ASN A 94 11.16 -2.83 13.05
N MET A 95 9.84 -2.63 12.91
CA MET A 95 8.83 -3.45 13.56
C MET A 95 8.83 -4.89 13.00
N LEU A 96 8.93 -5.05 11.68
CA LEU A 96 8.94 -6.37 11.02
C LEU A 96 10.18 -7.22 11.36
N LYS A 97 11.25 -6.60 11.88
CA LYS A 97 12.44 -7.32 12.40
C LYS A 97 12.25 -7.90 13.80
N VAL A 98 11.13 -7.60 14.47
CA VAL A 98 10.87 -8.11 15.82
C VAL A 98 10.42 -9.58 15.76
N ASN A 99 11.17 -10.44 16.44
CA ASN A 99 10.78 -11.83 16.62
C ASN A 99 9.66 -11.91 17.66
N VAL A 100 8.45 -12.22 17.22
CA VAL A 100 7.31 -12.49 18.10
C VAL A 100 7.23 -14.01 18.36
N PRO A 101 7.05 -14.45 19.61
CA PRO A 101 6.89 -15.87 19.92
C PRO A 101 5.76 -16.50 19.11
N LEU A 102 6.08 -17.63 18.49
CA LEU A 102 5.17 -18.36 17.64
C LEU A 102 4.19 -19.19 18.49
N THR A 103 3.01 -18.67 18.82
CA THR A 103 1.97 -19.50 19.46
C THR A 103 1.37 -20.47 18.45
N ARG A 104 1.38 -21.78 18.74
CA ARG A 104 0.89 -22.84 17.85
C ARG A 104 -0.36 -23.49 18.43
N SER A 105 -1.47 -23.45 17.69
CA SER A 105 -2.63 -24.27 18.01
C SER A 105 -2.42 -25.72 17.57
N ALA A 106 -3.24 -26.65 18.08
CA ALA A 106 -3.25 -28.04 17.62
C ALA A 106 -3.60 -28.15 16.13
N GLU A 107 -4.49 -27.30 15.63
CA GLU A 107 -4.88 -27.24 14.22
C GLU A 107 -3.73 -26.77 13.32
N ASP A 108 -2.96 -25.75 13.76
CA ASP A 108 -1.80 -25.27 13.00
C ASP A 108 -0.73 -26.34 12.89
N ASN A 109 -0.58 -27.18 13.92
CA ASN A 109 0.32 -28.32 13.88
C ASN A 109 -0.12 -29.37 12.85
N ILE A 110 -1.42 -29.65 12.76
CA ILE A 110 -1.96 -30.58 11.78
C ILE A 110 -1.76 -30.03 10.36
N LYS A 111 -2.11 -28.76 10.12
CA LYS A 111 -1.92 -28.10 8.82
C LYS A 111 -0.45 -28.09 8.41
N HIS A 112 0.44 -27.67 9.31
CA HIS A 112 1.87 -27.64 9.02
C HIS A 112 2.41 -29.02 8.65
N ARG A 113 2.10 -30.07 9.43
CA ARG A 113 2.51 -31.44 9.10
C ARG A 113 2.02 -31.88 7.73
N SER A 114 0.74 -31.64 7.43
CA SER A 114 0.19 -31.99 6.10
C SER A 114 0.93 -31.31 4.94
N ILE A 115 1.41 -30.07 5.13
CA ILE A 115 2.22 -29.36 4.13
C ILE A 115 3.63 -29.95 4.04
N VAL A 116 4.26 -30.29 5.17
CA VAL A 116 5.57 -30.95 5.18
C VAL A 116 5.51 -32.28 4.41
N ASP A 117 4.46 -33.07 4.63
CA ASP A 117 4.25 -34.36 3.96
C ASP A 117 4.08 -34.22 2.43
N LEU A 118 3.53 -33.09 1.95
CA LEU A 118 3.46 -32.78 0.52
C LEU A 118 4.84 -32.47 -0.10
N GLY A 119 5.89 -32.24 0.70
CA GLY A 119 7.25 -31.97 0.23
C GLY A 119 7.43 -30.65 -0.52
N THR A 120 6.37 -29.84 -0.63
CA THR A 120 6.33 -28.57 -1.35
C THR A 120 5.42 -27.59 -0.63
N TYR A 121 5.76 -26.30 -0.65
CA TYR A 121 4.88 -25.28 -0.10
C TYR A 121 3.74 -24.95 -1.07
N PRO A 122 2.45 -24.97 -0.65
CA PRO A 122 1.32 -24.82 -1.58
C PRO A 122 1.31 -23.51 -2.38
N LEU A 123 1.82 -22.43 -1.79
CA LEU A 123 1.76 -21.10 -2.38
C LEU A 123 2.87 -20.85 -3.42
N CYS A 124 4.12 -21.23 -3.14
CA CYS A 124 5.24 -20.98 -4.06
C CYS A 124 5.64 -22.21 -4.87
N LYS A 125 5.07 -23.38 -4.55
CA LYS A 125 5.36 -24.67 -5.18
C LYS A 125 6.83 -25.08 -5.14
N SER A 126 7.65 -24.40 -4.34
CA SER A 126 9.05 -24.72 -4.14
C SER A 126 9.18 -26.00 -3.31
N LYS A 127 10.05 -26.92 -3.76
CA LYS A 127 10.36 -28.17 -3.04
C LYS A 127 11.22 -27.91 -1.84
N PHE A 128 10.88 -28.52 -0.71
CA PHE A 128 11.71 -28.44 0.48
C PHE A 128 13.08 -29.10 0.24
N ASN A 129 14.11 -28.53 0.84
CA ASN A 129 15.47 -29.08 0.83
C ASN A 129 16.18 -28.80 2.16
N ASN A 130 17.22 -29.57 2.44
CA ASN A 130 17.93 -29.53 3.73
C ASN A 130 18.86 -28.31 3.90
N ASN A 131 18.98 -27.46 2.89
CA ASN A 131 19.95 -26.36 2.91
C ASN A 131 19.24 -25.03 3.19
N ASN A 132 18.44 -24.58 2.22
CA ASN A 132 17.96 -23.19 2.18
C ASN A 132 16.42 -23.11 2.11
N ASN A 133 15.74 -24.25 1.95
CA ASN A 133 14.29 -24.31 1.82
C ASN A 133 13.70 -25.36 2.79
N LEU A 134 13.96 -25.18 4.07
CA LEU A 134 13.38 -26.02 5.12
C LEU A 134 11.88 -25.72 5.26
N PRO A 135 11.07 -26.71 5.69
CA PRO A 135 9.68 -26.48 5.97
C PRO A 135 9.50 -25.44 7.08
N ALA A 136 8.93 -24.29 6.74
CA ALA A 136 8.59 -23.21 7.67
C ALA A 136 7.06 -23.13 7.86
N ARG A 137 6.60 -22.61 9.01
CA ARG A 137 5.16 -22.38 9.25
C ARG A 137 4.62 -21.36 8.25
N ASP A 138 5.40 -20.31 8.03
CA ASP A 138 5.11 -19.27 7.07
C ASP A 138 6.31 -19.13 6.16
N HIS A 139 6.18 -19.63 4.94
CA HIS A 139 7.20 -19.46 3.91
C HIS A 139 6.86 -18.18 3.14
N ASP A 140 7.14 -17.05 3.80
CA ASP A 140 6.75 -15.75 3.30
C ASP A 140 7.75 -15.21 2.26
N HIS A 141 7.25 -14.90 1.06
CA HIS A 141 8.00 -14.18 0.02
C HIS A 141 7.62 -12.68 -0.01
N LEU A 142 6.70 -12.25 0.86
CA LEU A 142 6.07 -10.93 0.84
C LEU A 142 6.82 -9.89 1.65
N THR A 143 7.74 -10.29 2.52
CA THR A 143 8.60 -9.36 3.27
C THR A 143 9.53 -8.52 2.39
N GLY A 144 9.47 -8.68 1.06
CA GLY A 144 10.33 -7.99 0.12
C GLY A 144 9.97 -6.52 -0.15
N TYR A 145 8.72 -6.08 0.07
CA TYR A 145 8.35 -4.68 -0.11
C TYR A 145 7.01 -4.27 0.57
N LEU A 146 6.88 -2.97 0.87
CA LEU A 146 5.67 -2.30 1.33
C LEU A 146 4.92 -1.69 0.13
N PRO A 147 3.70 -2.17 -0.20
CA PRO A 147 2.89 -1.59 -1.26
C PRO A 147 2.26 -0.26 -0.84
N ILE A 148 2.31 0.71 -1.75
CA ILE A 148 1.67 2.02 -1.67
C ILE A 148 0.68 2.11 -2.84
N PHE A 149 -0.60 2.10 -2.51
CA PHE A 149 -1.70 2.09 -3.46
C PHE A 149 -2.20 3.49 -3.72
N PHE A 150 -2.30 3.82 -5.01
CA PHE A 150 -2.98 5.00 -5.53
C PHE A 150 -4.04 4.53 -6.54
N HIS A 151 -5.13 5.26 -6.70
CA HIS A 151 -6.11 4.95 -7.73
C HIS A 151 -5.89 5.82 -8.96
N ASN A 152 -5.52 5.19 -10.08
CA ASN A 152 -5.18 5.85 -11.33
C ASN A 152 -3.87 6.66 -11.27
N LEU A 153 -2.89 6.13 -10.54
CA LEU A 153 -1.56 6.71 -10.34
C LEU A 153 -0.87 7.07 -11.66
N SER A 154 -0.90 6.16 -12.63
CA SER A 154 -0.20 6.36 -13.90
C SER A 154 -0.74 7.56 -14.67
N GLY A 155 -2.04 7.84 -14.55
CA GLY A 155 -2.71 8.88 -15.32
C GLY A 155 -2.64 10.28 -14.71
N TYR A 156 -2.33 10.39 -13.41
CA TYR A 156 -2.36 11.66 -12.68
C TYR A 156 -1.08 11.86 -11.87
N ASP A 157 -0.86 11.09 -10.81
CA ASP A 157 0.10 11.47 -9.75
C ASP A 157 1.54 11.01 -9.99
N SER A 158 1.75 10.02 -10.85
CA SER A 158 3.04 9.31 -10.97
C SER A 158 4.21 10.24 -11.29
N HIS A 159 4.00 11.23 -12.16
CA HIS A 159 5.04 12.16 -12.59
C HIS A 159 5.56 13.02 -11.43
N PHE A 160 4.70 13.46 -10.51
CA PHE A 160 5.14 14.19 -9.34
C PHE A 160 5.99 13.32 -8.41
N ILE A 161 5.58 12.08 -8.16
CA ILE A 161 6.30 11.18 -7.26
C ILE A 161 7.67 10.82 -7.83
N ILE A 162 7.74 10.51 -9.13
CA ILE A 162 8.97 10.01 -9.77
C ILE A 162 10.09 11.04 -9.72
N THR A 163 9.76 12.33 -9.89
CA THR A 163 10.75 13.41 -9.77
C THR A 163 11.41 13.45 -8.39
N GLN A 164 10.71 12.99 -7.35
CA GLN A 164 11.19 12.97 -5.97
C GLN A 164 11.94 11.68 -5.60
N LEU A 165 11.93 10.65 -6.45
CA LEU A 165 12.62 9.39 -6.15
C LEU A 165 14.14 9.52 -6.23
N GLY A 166 14.64 10.38 -7.13
CA GLY A 166 16.07 10.57 -7.44
C GLY A 166 16.84 11.48 -6.48
N VAL A 167 16.24 11.88 -5.36
CA VAL A 167 16.85 12.80 -4.38
C VAL A 167 18.00 12.15 -3.58
N ASP A 168 18.04 10.82 -3.52
CA ASP A 168 19.09 10.06 -2.84
C ASP A 168 19.76 9.01 -3.76
N SER A 169 20.80 8.35 -3.25
CA SER A 169 21.56 7.34 -3.99
C SER A 169 20.96 5.93 -3.91
N LYS A 170 19.72 5.76 -3.44
CA LYS A 170 19.08 4.44 -3.31
C LYS A 170 18.57 3.97 -4.68
N THR A 171 18.63 2.66 -4.89
CA THR A 171 18.18 2.05 -6.14
C THR A 171 16.68 2.26 -6.36
N ILE A 172 16.34 2.60 -7.60
CA ILE A 172 14.97 2.75 -8.08
C ILE A 172 14.78 1.75 -9.21
N ASN A 173 13.71 0.96 -9.14
CA ASN A 173 13.30 0.04 -10.20
C ASN A 173 11.96 0.50 -10.76
N VAL A 174 11.82 0.56 -12.08
CA VAL A 174 10.61 1.06 -12.73
C VAL A 174 10.14 0.04 -13.75
N ILE A 175 8.82 -0.19 -13.81
CA ILE A 175 8.15 -0.95 -14.86
C ILE A 175 7.40 0.09 -15.72
N PRO A 176 8.02 0.58 -16.82
CA PRO A 176 7.38 1.55 -17.69
C PRO A 176 6.28 0.91 -18.54
N ASN A 177 5.22 1.67 -18.85
CA ASN A 177 4.25 1.38 -19.90
C ASN A 177 4.59 2.19 -21.16
N THR A 178 4.80 3.48 -21.00
CA THR A 178 5.27 4.44 -22.01
C THR A 178 6.38 5.31 -21.41
N GLU A 179 6.86 6.32 -22.13
CA GLU A 179 7.83 7.30 -21.60
C GLU A 179 7.23 8.17 -20.48
N GLU A 180 5.91 8.34 -20.47
CA GLU A 180 5.18 9.20 -19.53
C GLU A 180 4.35 8.39 -18.52
N GLU A 181 3.99 7.15 -18.84
CA GLU A 181 3.19 6.28 -17.98
C GLU A 181 4.02 5.12 -17.39
N PHE A 182 3.95 4.98 -16.08
CA PHE A 182 4.61 3.90 -15.34
C PHE A 182 3.57 2.98 -14.69
N ILE A 183 3.71 1.67 -14.89
CA ILE A 183 2.80 0.66 -14.31
C ILE A 183 3.05 0.52 -12.80
N SER A 184 4.32 0.51 -12.43
CA SER A 184 4.77 0.43 -11.04
C SER A 184 6.20 0.93 -10.96
N PHE A 185 6.54 1.57 -9.85
CA PHE A 185 7.91 1.93 -9.52
C PHE A 185 8.21 1.58 -8.06
N THR A 186 9.44 1.19 -7.80
CA THR A 186 9.91 0.65 -6.54
C THR A 186 11.16 1.42 -6.12
N LYS A 187 11.25 1.81 -4.84
CA LYS A 187 12.41 2.46 -4.26
C LYS A 187 12.91 1.66 -3.07
N TYR A 188 14.22 1.46 -2.99
CA TYR A 188 14.84 0.90 -1.79
C TYR A 188 14.88 1.95 -0.68
N VAL A 189 14.30 1.63 0.47
CA VAL A 189 14.37 2.44 1.70
C VAL A 189 15.62 2.03 2.49
N SER A 190 15.87 0.73 2.57
CA SER A 190 17.10 0.14 3.12
C SER A 190 17.66 -0.91 2.14
N ASN A 191 18.76 -1.58 2.48
CA ASN A 191 19.34 -2.63 1.62
C ASN A 191 18.37 -3.80 1.40
N ASN A 192 17.48 -4.05 2.35
CA ASN A 192 16.60 -5.22 2.37
C ASN A 192 15.11 -4.85 2.37
N PHE A 193 14.77 -3.56 2.31
CA PHE A 193 13.39 -3.08 2.40
C PHE A 193 13.09 -2.09 1.29
N GLN A 194 12.00 -2.36 0.59
CA GLN A 194 11.57 -1.58 -0.58
C GLN A 194 10.16 -1.08 -0.37
N ILE A 195 9.85 0.09 -0.92
CA ILE A 195 8.47 0.54 -1.13
C ILE A 195 8.13 0.41 -2.60
N ARG A 196 6.89 0.02 -2.91
CA ARG A 196 6.41 -0.10 -4.28
C ARG A 196 5.11 0.64 -4.46
N PHE A 197 5.10 1.56 -5.41
CA PHE A 197 3.92 2.27 -5.82
C PHE A 197 3.15 1.43 -6.84
N VAL A 198 1.85 1.28 -6.59
CA VAL A 198 0.96 0.40 -7.34
C VAL A 198 -0.29 1.17 -7.73
N ASP A 199 -0.58 1.19 -9.03
CA ASP A 199 -1.81 1.74 -9.56
C ASP A 199 -2.96 0.72 -9.43
N THR A 200 -3.96 1.06 -8.61
CA THR A 200 -5.13 0.20 -8.40
C THR A 200 -6.09 0.16 -9.58
N TYR A 201 -6.05 1.15 -10.47
CA TYR A 201 -6.89 1.17 -11.67
C TYR A 201 -6.54 0.03 -12.63
N ARG A 202 -5.30 -0.47 -12.61
CA ARG A 202 -4.85 -1.58 -13.47
C ARG A 202 -5.53 -2.91 -13.16
N PHE A 203 -6.08 -3.09 -11.95
CA PHE A 203 -6.84 -4.27 -11.57
C PHE A 203 -8.31 -3.97 -11.23
N MET A 204 -8.64 -2.71 -10.96
CA MET A 204 -10.01 -2.20 -10.79
C MET A 204 -10.26 -1.06 -11.78
N ALA A 205 -10.37 -1.40 -13.07
CA ALA A 205 -10.46 -0.47 -14.19
C ALA A 205 -11.83 0.24 -14.29
N THR A 206 -12.25 0.88 -13.21
CA THR A 206 -13.46 1.69 -13.10
C THR A 206 -13.21 2.80 -12.09
N SER A 207 -13.89 3.94 -12.25
CA SER A 207 -13.79 5.05 -11.29
C SER A 207 -14.08 4.64 -9.85
N LEU A 208 -13.44 5.32 -8.89
CA LEU A 208 -13.76 5.21 -7.46
C LEU A 208 -15.27 5.34 -7.20
N GLU A 209 -15.94 6.28 -7.86
CA GLU A 209 -17.40 6.42 -7.78
C GLU A 209 -18.13 5.10 -8.09
N LYS A 210 -17.77 4.43 -9.18
CA LYS A 210 -18.42 3.17 -9.57
C LYS A 210 -18.07 2.05 -8.58
N LEU A 211 -16.85 2.01 -8.05
CA LEU A 211 -16.43 1.06 -7.03
C LEU A 211 -17.23 1.24 -5.74
N VAL A 212 -17.31 2.48 -5.24
CA VAL A 212 -18.07 2.84 -4.04
C VAL A 212 -19.55 2.53 -4.22
N ASN A 213 -20.16 2.94 -5.34
CA ASN A 213 -21.56 2.63 -5.65
C ASN A 213 -21.85 1.13 -5.69
N ASN A 214 -20.91 0.31 -6.17
CA ASN A 214 -21.06 -1.14 -6.17
C ASN A 214 -20.96 -1.74 -4.76
N ILE A 215 -20.08 -1.21 -3.91
CA ILE A 215 -19.93 -1.64 -2.51
C ILE A 215 -21.18 -1.25 -1.70
N SER A 216 -21.70 -0.03 -1.90
CA SER A 216 -22.87 0.49 -1.19
C SER A 216 -24.13 -0.36 -1.40
N LYS A 217 -24.26 -1.06 -2.54
CA LYS A 217 -25.35 -2.04 -2.77
C LYS A 217 -25.36 -3.18 -1.75
N GLY A 218 -24.21 -3.52 -1.18
CA GLY A 218 -24.06 -4.53 -0.13
C GLY A 218 -24.26 -3.98 1.30
N GLY A 219 -24.69 -2.73 1.43
CA GLY A 219 -24.86 -2.01 2.69
C GLY A 219 -23.56 -1.37 3.20
N THR A 220 -23.71 -0.32 4.00
CA THR A 220 -22.59 0.47 4.55
C THR A 220 -21.62 -0.37 5.39
N SER A 221 -22.07 -1.52 5.92
CA SER A 221 -21.24 -2.49 6.64
C SER A 221 -20.02 -3.00 5.87
N LYS A 222 -20.02 -2.90 4.53
CA LYS A 222 -18.91 -3.31 3.67
C LYS A 222 -17.72 -2.36 3.69
N PHE A 223 -17.93 -1.10 4.08
CA PHE A 223 -16.86 -0.09 4.24
C PHE A 223 -16.13 -0.27 5.58
N LYS A 224 -15.48 -1.42 5.77
CA LYS A 224 -14.89 -1.82 7.05
C LYS A 224 -13.91 -0.80 7.62
N GLU A 225 -13.06 -0.22 6.77
CA GLU A 225 -12.04 0.74 7.19
C GLU A 225 -12.63 2.13 7.39
N THR A 226 -13.46 2.63 6.46
CA THR A 226 -14.13 3.94 6.60
C THR A 226 -14.98 4.05 7.86
N ARG A 227 -15.66 2.95 8.25
CA ARG A 227 -16.48 2.88 9.48
C ARG A 227 -15.71 2.97 10.78
N LYS A 228 -14.39 2.79 10.76
CA LYS A 228 -13.56 2.97 11.96
C LYS A 228 -13.37 4.45 12.28
N ILE A 229 -13.48 5.31 11.27
CA ILE A 229 -13.18 6.74 11.35
C ILE A 229 -14.48 7.55 11.45
N PHE A 230 -15.50 7.20 10.66
CA PHE A 230 -16.74 7.96 10.55
C PHE A 230 -17.90 7.29 11.30
N ASN A 231 -18.71 8.12 11.96
CA ASN A 231 -19.99 7.68 12.53
C ASN A 231 -21.01 7.36 11.42
N ASN A 232 -22.15 6.76 11.78
CA ASN A 232 -23.15 6.34 10.79
C ASN A 232 -23.76 7.51 9.98
N THR A 233 -23.87 8.69 10.58
CA THR A 233 -24.42 9.89 9.92
C THR A 233 -23.47 10.38 8.83
N ASP A 234 -22.18 10.48 9.14
CA ASP A 234 -21.15 10.95 8.21
C ASP A 234 -20.82 9.90 7.16
N LEU A 235 -21.01 8.60 7.48
CA LEU A 235 -20.75 7.50 6.57
C LEU A 235 -21.58 7.57 5.29
N GLU A 236 -22.83 8.03 5.37
CA GLU A 236 -23.67 8.25 4.19
C GLU A 236 -23.15 9.38 3.30
N LEU A 237 -22.43 10.36 3.88
CA LEU A 237 -21.86 11.48 3.14
C LEU A 237 -20.53 11.09 2.49
N VAL A 238 -19.61 10.49 3.26
CA VAL A 238 -18.25 10.14 2.77
C VAL A 238 -18.23 8.96 1.78
N THR A 239 -19.35 8.26 1.62
CA THR A 239 -19.51 7.21 0.59
C THR A 239 -20.15 7.75 -0.70
N ARG A 240 -20.29 9.07 -0.84
CA ARG A 240 -20.74 9.73 -2.08
C ARG A 240 -19.55 10.40 -2.75
N LYS A 241 -19.55 10.47 -4.09
CA LYS A 241 -18.53 11.20 -4.85
C LYS A 241 -18.69 12.70 -4.63
N GLY A 242 -17.57 13.41 -4.45
CA GLY A 242 -17.52 14.87 -4.55
C GLY A 242 -17.88 15.63 -3.29
N VAL A 243 -17.41 15.15 -2.13
CA VAL A 243 -17.23 15.99 -0.94
C VAL A 243 -15.77 16.42 -0.88
#